data_AF-A0A925HMY5-F1
#
_entry.id   AF-A0A925HMY5-F1
#
_cell.length_a   1.000
_cell.length_b   1.000
_cell.length_c   1.000
_cell.angle_alpha   90.00
_cell.angle_beta   90.00
_cell.angle_gamma   90.00
#
_symmetry.space_group_name_H-M   'P 1'
#
loop_
_entity.id
_entity.type
_entity.pdbx_description
1 polymer ?
#
loop_
_entity_poly.entity_id
_entity_poly.type
_entity_poly.pdbx_seq_one_letter_code
_entity_poly.pdbx_strand_id
1 'polypeptide(L)'
;MIARRRPSRRRRTPKKKTVLRTAKARGAAIARGSGLSIEDDRLVGAGVSFVETPNKGGDLAPRHLVFHYTAGKSAASSINWLTNPESKASAHLVLARDGTITQLAPFNIKTWHAGLSHWDGLSGMNSSSIGIEMDNAGPLKKVGDKYQAWFGTLYAEDEVVLAKHK
;
A
#
# COMPACT_ATOMS: atom_id res chain seq x y z
N MET A 1 52.70 -29.48 63.65
CA MET A 1 53.14 -28.52 62.61
C MET A 1 52.62 -28.96 61.25
N ILE A 2 51.99 -28.02 60.54
CA ILE A 2 51.77 -27.95 59.08
C ILE A 2 50.67 -28.84 58.47
N ALA A 3 49.46 -28.26 58.47
CA ALA A 3 48.40 -28.56 57.52
C ALA A 3 48.82 -28.18 56.08
N ARG A 4 48.67 -29.10 55.11
CA ARG A 4 48.81 -28.78 53.68
C ARG A 4 47.43 -28.81 53.01
N ARG A 5 46.84 -27.63 52.87
CA ARG A 5 45.65 -27.38 52.04
C ARG A 5 45.99 -27.64 50.57
N ARG A 6 45.23 -28.49 49.88
CA ARG A 6 45.22 -28.60 48.42
C ARG A 6 44.36 -27.48 47.81
N PRO A 7 44.76 -26.85 46.70
CA PRO A 7 44.08 -25.69 46.13
C PRO A 7 42.79 -26.07 45.39
N SER A 8 41.78 -25.21 45.48
CA SER A 8 40.49 -25.39 44.84
C SER A 8 40.58 -25.25 43.32
N ARG A 9 40.03 -26.23 42.59
CA ARG A 9 39.82 -26.12 41.14
C ARG A 9 38.72 -25.08 40.87
N ARG A 10 39.09 -23.89 40.40
CA ARG A 10 38.13 -22.94 39.81
C ARG A 10 37.52 -23.56 38.55
N ARG A 11 36.21 -23.85 38.59
CA ARG A 11 35.40 -24.15 37.39
C ARG A 11 35.36 -22.90 36.51
N ARG A 12 35.89 -22.97 35.29
CA ARG A 12 35.65 -21.97 34.25
C ARG A 12 34.24 -22.19 33.68
N THR A 13 33.38 -21.19 33.81
CA THR A 13 32.09 -21.13 33.10
C THR A 13 32.35 -20.82 31.61
N PRO A 14 31.62 -21.44 30.66
CA PRO A 14 31.79 -21.14 29.25
C PRO A 14 31.12 -19.79 28.93
N LYS A 15 31.89 -18.87 28.34
CA LYS A 15 31.35 -17.62 27.79
C LYS A 15 30.41 -17.93 26.62
N LYS A 16 29.13 -17.53 26.70
CA LYS A 16 28.21 -17.56 25.56
C LYS A 16 28.79 -16.66 24.46
N LYS A 17 29.10 -17.23 23.29
CA LYS A 17 29.43 -16.45 22.09
C LYS A 17 28.13 -15.87 21.55
N THR A 18 27.93 -14.57 21.72
CA THR A 18 26.89 -13.83 20.99
C THR A 18 27.30 -13.76 19.53
N VAL A 19 26.61 -14.50 18.66
CA VAL A 19 26.76 -14.35 17.21
C VAL A 19 25.88 -13.17 16.79
N LEU A 20 26.51 -12.03 16.53
CA LEU A 20 25.83 -10.90 15.88
C LEU A 20 25.58 -11.31 14.42
N ARG A 21 24.34 -11.69 14.11
CA ARG A 21 23.91 -11.84 12.71
C ARG A 21 23.72 -10.44 12.14
N THR A 22 24.66 -9.99 11.32
CA THR A 22 24.45 -8.85 10.42
C THR A 22 23.37 -9.27 9.42
N ALA A 23 22.19 -8.65 9.48
CA ALA A 23 21.19 -8.77 8.44
C ALA A 23 21.77 -8.17 7.15
N LYS A 24 22.14 -9.04 6.21
CA LYS A 24 22.46 -8.63 4.83
C LYS A 24 21.15 -8.11 4.23
N ALA A 25 21.05 -6.80 4.03
CA ALA A 25 19.96 -6.21 3.26
C ALA A 25 19.88 -6.96 1.92
N ARG A 26 18.77 -7.68 1.72
CA ARG A 26 18.49 -8.34 0.46
C ARG A 26 18.07 -7.23 -0.50
N GLY A 27 19.03 -6.73 -1.28
CA GLY A 27 18.72 -5.99 -2.49
C GLY A 27 17.91 -6.91 -3.40
N ALA A 28 16.60 -6.70 -3.45
CA ALA A 28 15.77 -7.27 -4.50
C ALA A 28 16.12 -6.55 -5.79
N ALA A 29 16.51 -7.32 -6.82
CA ALA A 29 16.80 -6.81 -8.13
C ALA A 29 15.56 -6.08 -8.70
N ILE A 30 15.71 -4.78 -8.96
CA ILE A 30 14.68 -3.94 -9.58
C ILE A 30 14.74 -4.20 -11.09
N ALA A 31 13.59 -4.51 -11.70
CA ALA A 31 13.45 -4.58 -13.14
C ALA A 31 13.85 -3.24 -13.77
N ARG A 32 14.75 -3.26 -14.77
CA ARG A 32 15.09 -2.11 -15.61
C ARG A 32 13.86 -1.76 -16.46
N GLY A 33 13.24 -0.58 -16.48
CA GLY A 33 13.27 0.58 -15.60
C GLY A 33 12.10 1.47 -16.04
N SER A 34 11.03 1.54 -15.28
CA SER A 34 9.89 2.45 -15.51
C SER A 34 10.22 3.90 -15.14
N GLY A 35 11.45 4.18 -14.71
CA GLY A 35 11.81 5.45 -14.08
C GLY A 35 11.19 5.66 -12.70
N LEU A 36 10.53 4.63 -12.14
CA LEU A 36 9.92 4.68 -10.82
C LEU A 36 10.79 3.96 -9.78
N SER A 37 10.99 4.58 -8.61
CA SER A 37 11.66 4.04 -7.43
C SER A 37 10.82 4.26 -6.18
N ILE A 38 11.13 3.53 -5.10
CA ILE A 38 10.62 3.81 -3.77
C ILE A 38 11.78 4.32 -2.92
N GLU A 39 11.63 5.52 -2.37
CA GLU A 39 12.63 6.22 -1.57
C GLU A 39 11.92 6.75 -0.31
N ASP A 40 12.42 6.40 0.87
CA ASP A 40 11.82 6.78 2.17
C ASP A 40 10.29 6.55 2.23
N ASP A 41 9.86 5.37 1.80
CA ASP A 41 8.45 4.94 1.73
C ASP A 41 7.58 5.76 0.75
N ARG A 42 8.19 6.54 -0.13
CA ARG A 42 7.55 7.34 -1.17
C ARG A 42 7.83 6.80 -2.55
N LEU A 43 6.81 6.80 -3.41
CA LEU A 43 7.00 6.54 -4.84
C LEU A 43 7.59 7.80 -5.48
N VAL A 44 8.66 7.63 -6.24
CA VAL A 44 9.37 8.72 -6.92
C VAL A 44 9.55 8.34 -8.40
N GLY A 45 9.40 9.33 -9.28
CA GLY A 45 9.61 9.17 -10.72
C GLY A 45 8.75 10.12 -11.55
N ALA A 46 8.90 10.07 -12.87
CA ALA A 46 8.13 10.91 -13.78
C ALA A 46 6.63 10.61 -13.68
N GLY A 47 5.80 11.67 -13.65
CA GLY A 47 4.34 11.53 -13.55
C GLY A 47 3.82 11.14 -12.16
N VAL A 48 4.70 11.11 -11.14
CA VAL A 48 4.32 10.85 -9.74
C VAL A 48 4.25 12.16 -8.98
N SER A 49 3.14 12.38 -8.27
CA SER A 49 2.94 13.50 -7.35
C SER A 49 2.56 13.00 -5.96
N PHE A 50 2.56 13.90 -4.97
CA PHE A 50 2.16 13.58 -3.61
C PHE A 50 1.27 14.64 -3.00
N VAL A 51 0.17 14.19 -2.41
CA VAL A 51 -0.79 15.02 -1.70
C VAL A 51 -1.18 14.28 -0.43
N GLU A 52 -0.68 14.72 0.72
CA GLU A 52 -0.89 13.99 1.96
C GLU A 52 -2.36 13.95 2.39
N THR A 53 -2.88 12.74 2.64
CA THR A 53 -4.19 12.56 3.25
C THR A 53 -4.11 12.64 4.78
N PRO A 54 -5.07 13.33 5.45
CA PRO A 54 -5.20 13.30 6.90
C PRO A 54 -5.82 11.99 7.42
N ASN A 55 -6.43 11.19 6.54
CA ASN A 55 -7.16 9.96 6.88
C ASN A 55 -6.18 8.79 6.99
N LYS A 56 -5.41 8.72 8.07
CA LYS A 56 -4.37 7.70 8.26
C LYS A 56 -4.40 7.10 9.65
N GLY A 57 -3.96 5.85 9.75
CA GLY A 57 -3.72 5.14 11.01
C GLY A 57 -2.25 5.21 11.44
N GLY A 58 -1.87 4.28 12.31
CA GLY A 58 -0.46 4.11 12.70
C GLY A 58 0.38 3.38 11.65
N ASP A 59 1.51 2.86 12.10
CA ASP A 59 2.49 2.19 11.25
C ASP A 59 1.91 0.99 10.48
N LEU A 60 2.48 0.77 9.30
CA LEU A 60 2.15 -0.31 8.39
C LEU A 60 3.41 -1.02 7.94
N ALA A 61 3.38 -2.35 7.99
CA ALA A 61 4.33 -3.22 7.31
C ALA A 61 3.57 -3.99 6.22
N PRO A 62 3.50 -3.46 4.99
CA PRO A 62 2.62 -4.01 3.96
C PRO A 62 3.11 -5.38 3.47
N ARG A 63 2.18 -6.29 3.25
CA ARG A 63 2.41 -7.64 2.71
C ARG A 63 1.51 -7.96 1.51
N HIS A 64 0.50 -7.12 1.28
CA HIS A 64 -0.51 -7.30 0.25
C HIS A 64 -0.72 -6.00 -0.52
N LEU A 65 -1.24 -6.14 -1.73
CA LEU A 65 -1.78 -5.04 -2.52
C LEU A 65 -3.29 -5.27 -2.65
N VAL A 66 -4.08 -4.22 -2.46
CA VAL A 66 -5.51 -4.25 -2.74
C VAL A 66 -5.80 -3.18 -3.78
N PHE A 67 -6.32 -3.62 -4.92
CA PHE A 67 -6.73 -2.76 -6.00
C PHE A 67 -8.22 -2.48 -5.91
N HIS A 68 -8.56 -1.21 -6.08
CA HIS A 68 -9.92 -0.70 -6.14
C HIS A 68 -10.09 0.10 -7.42
N TYR A 69 -11.35 0.30 -7.78
CA TYR A 69 -11.72 1.34 -8.72
C TYR A 69 -12.49 2.42 -7.96
N THR A 70 -12.32 3.68 -8.34
CA THR A 70 -12.83 4.80 -7.56
C THR A 70 -14.35 5.00 -7.65
N ALA A 71 -14.97 4.51 -8.74
CA ALA A 71 -16.34 4.87 -9.14
C ALA A 71 -16.56 6.40 -9.20
N GLY A 72 -15.48 7.15 -9.44
CA GLY A 72 -15.43 8.60 -9.38
C GLY A 72 -15.56 9.26 -10.76
N LYS A 73 -15.66 10.60 -10.75
CA LYS A 73 -15.73 11.40 -11.98
C LYS A 73 -14.36 11.52 -12.67
N SER A 74 -13.30 11.55 -11.87
CA SER A 74 -11.92 11.68 -12.30
C SER A 74 -10.96 11.40 -11.14
N ALA A 75 -9.70 11.12 -11.45
CA ALA A 75 -8.63 11.00 -10.46
C ALA A 75 -8.59 12.21 -9.51
N ALA A 76 -8.69 13.45 -10.04
CA ALA A 76 -8.70 14.67 -9.23
C ALA A 76 -9.88 14.71 -8.24
N SER A 77 -11.08 14.30 -8.67
CA SER A 77 -12.24 14.23 -7.77
C SER A 77 -12.04 13.19 -6.65
N SER A 78 -11.42 12.06 -6.98
CA SER A 78 -11.12 10.99 -6.02
C SER A 78 -10.02 11.39 -5.04
N ILE A 79 -8.96 12.05 -5.51
CA ILE A 79 -7.92 12.61 -4.65
C ILE A 79 -8.54 13.58 -3.65
N ASN A 80 -9.34 14.55 -4.12
CA ASN A 80 -10.01 15.52 -3.25
C ASN A 80 -10.87 14.86 -2.17
N TRP A 81 -11.60 13.79 -2.53
CA TRP A 81 -12.42 13.04 -1.58
C TRP A 81 -11.56 12.28 -0.56
N LEU A 82 -10.53 11.57 -1.02
CA LEU A 82 -9.66 10.74 -0.19
C LEU A 82 -8.72 11.57 0.70
N THR A 83 -8.54 12.86 0.41
CA THR A 83 -7.83 13.83 1.25
C THR A 83 -8.77 14.66 2.14
N ASN A 84 -10.09 14.50 2.01
CA ASN A 84 -11.06 15.17 2.87
C ASN A 84 -11.19 14.41 4.21
N PRO A 85 -10.94 15.04 5.38
CA PRO A 85 -11.11 14.41 6.69
C PRO A 85 -12.49 13.76 6.92
N GLU A 86 -13.54 14.35 6.35
CA GLU A 86 -14.92 13.88 6.53
C GLU A 86 -15.20 12.55 5.80
N SER A 87 -14.40 12.20 4.79
CA SER A 87 -14.62 10.97 4.01
C SER A 87 -14.40 9.71 4.84
N LYS A 88 -13.54 9.79 5.87
CA LYS A 88 -13.08 8.64 6.67
C LYS A 88 -12.61 7.46 5.81
N ALA A 89 -12.06 7.77 4.64
CA ALA A 89 -11.53 6.83 3.67
C ALA A 89 -10.26 7.40 3.04
N SER A 90 -9.34 6.52 2.65
CA SER A 90 -8.09 6.90 1.99
C SER A 90 -7.41 5.70 1.35
N ALA A 91 -6.63 5.96 0.31
CA ALA A 91 -5.75 4.99 -0.33
C ALA A 91 -4.30 5.44 -0.24
N HIS A 92 -3.37 4.58 -0.63
CA HIS A 92 -1.96 4.97 -0.71
C HIS A 92 -1.68 5.61 -2.08
N LEU A 93 -2.26 5.09 -3.15
CA LEU A 93 -2.07 5.57 -4.52
C LEU A 93 -3.41 5.78 -5.21
N VAL A 94 -3.49 6.84 -6.03
CA VAL A 94 -4.53 7.03 -7.06
C VAL A 94 -3.85 7.04 -8.42
N LEU A 95 -4.31 6.20 -9.34
CA LEU A 95 -3.81 6.07 -10.71
C LEU A 95 -4.83 6.70 -11.66
N ALA A 96 -4.43 7.73 -12.38
CA ALA A 96 -5.24 8.33 -13.42
C ALA A 96 -5.18 7.53 -14.73
N ARG A 97 -6.14 7.77 -15.62
CA ARG A 97 -6.22 7.07 -16.92
C ARG A 97 -5.07 7.38 -17.87
N ASP A 98 -4.42 8.53 -17.70
CA ASP A 98 -3.24 8.95 -18.48
C ASP A 98 -1.92 8.35 -17.94
N GLY A 99 -2.00 7.54 -16.88
CA GLY A 99 -0.84 6.92 -16.23
C GLY A 99 -0.17 7.78 -15.16
N THR A 100 -0.66 9.00 -14.90
CA THR A 100 -0.19 9.79 -13.76
C THR A 100 -0.59 9.15 -12.43
N ILE A 101 0.27 9.28 -11.42
CA ILE A 101 0.10 8.65 -10.11
C ILE A 101 0.15 9.74 -9.03
N THR A 102 -0.81 9.74 -8.13
CA THR A 102 -0.78 10.56 -6.92
C THR A 102 -0.68 9.66 -5.70
N GLN A 103 0.41 9.78 -4.95
CA GLN A 103 0.53 9.12 -3.65
C GLN A 103 -0.10 9.99 -2.56
N LEU A 104 -0.91 9.37 -1.70
CA LEU A 104 -1.62 10.07 -0.62
C LEU A 104 -1.03 9.80 0.76
N ALA A 105 -0.35 8.68 0.95
CA ALA A 105 0.35 8.35 2.19
C ALA A 105 1.64 7.57 1.89
N PRO A 106 2.69 7.71 2.72
CA PRO A 106 3.85 6.84 2.65
C PRO A 106 3.47 5.36 2.82
N PHE A 107 4.22 4.45 2.20
CA PHE A 107 3.92 3.01 2.22
C PHE A 107 4.08 2.34 3.59
N ASN A 108 4.73 3.01 4.54
CA ASN A 108 4.84 2.56 5.93
C ASN A 108 3.72 3.12 6.84
N ILE A 109 2.72 3.81 6.30
CA ILE A 109 1.59 4.37 7.04
C ILE A 109 0.29 3.73 6.59
N LYS A 110 -0.54 3.31 7.55
CA LYS A 110 -1.83 2.70 7.29
C LYS A 110 -2.83 3.70 6.71
N THR A 111 -3.45 3.37 5.57
CA THR A 111 -4.63 4.08 5.03
C THR A 111 -5.92 3.30 5.28
N TRP A 112 -7.07 3.91 4.98
CA TRP A 112 -8.40 3.36 5.26
C TRP A 112 -9.16 3.01 3.97
N HIS A 113 -8.66 2.02 3.22
CA HIS A 113 -9.19 1.68 1.89
C HIS A 113 -10.08 0.42 1.87
N ALA A 114 -9.84 -0.55 2.75
CA ALA A 114 -10.46 -1.89 2.67
C ALA A 114 -11.70 -2.06 3.56
N GLY A 115 -12.00 -1.11 4.45
CA GLY A 115 -13.11 -1.23 5.41
C GLY A 115 -13.10 -2.55 6.20
N LEU A 116 -14.29 -3.06 6.51
CA LEU A 116 -14.48 -4.41 7.05
C LEU A 116 -14.13 -5.44 5.97
N SER A 117 -13.03 -6.15 6.17
CA SER A 117 -12.44 -7.05 5.17
C SER A 117 -11.85 -8.28 5.82
N HIS A 118 -11.85 -9.40 5.09
CA HIS A 118 -11.22 -10.65 5.49
C HIS A 118 -10.62 -11.37 4.28
N TRP A 119 -9.36 -11.81 4.39
CA TRP A 119 -8.68 -12.57 3.34
C TRP A 119 -7.63 -13.50 3.95
N ASP A 120 -7.60 -14.75 3.51
CA ASP A 120 -6.60 -15.75 3.92
C ASP A 120 -6.38 -15.83 5.46
N GLY A 121 -7.49 -15.84 6.21
CA GLY A 121 -7.47 -15.87 7.68
C GLY A 121 -7.13 -14.54 8.36
N LEU A 122 -6.83 -13.48 7.62
CA LEU A 122 -6.58 -12.13 8.13
C LEU A 122 -7.85 -11.29 8.11
N SER A 123 -8.15 -10.62 9.21
CA SER A 123 -9.22 -9.61 9.29
C SER A 123 -8.64 -8.20 9.29
N GLY A 124 -9.33 -7.26 8.64
CA GLY A 124 -8.94 -5.85 8.59
C GLY A 124 -7.72 -5.61 7.70
N MET A 125 -7.90 -5.74 6.39
CA MET A 125 -6.82 -5.72 5.39
C MET A 125 -5.99 -4.44 5.42
N ASN A 126 -6.56 -3.29 5.80
CA ASN A 126 -5.82 -2.03 6.01
C ASN A 126 -4.52 -2.21 6.82
N SER A 127 -4.50 -3.15 7.78
CA SER A 127 -3.32 -3.37 8.64
C SER A 127 -2.19 -4.16 7.97
N SER A 128 -2.36 -4.62 6.73
CA SER A 128 -1.37 -5.44 6.03
C SER A 128 -1.26 -5.14 4.53
N SER A 129 -1.94 -4.12 4.01
CA SER A 129 -2.01 -3.84 2.58
C SER A 129 -1.79 -2.40 2.19
N ILE A 130 -1.22 -2.22 0.99
CA ILE A 130 -1.27 -0.96 0.24
C ILE A 130 -2.56 -0.93 -0.58
N GLY A 131 -3.31 0.15 -0.43
CA GLY A 131 -4.52 0.44 -1.22
C GLY A 131 -4.19 1.25 -2.46
N ILE A 132 -4.60 0.74 -3.62
CA ILE A 132 -4.38 1.35 -4.94
C ILE A 132 -5.75 1.61 -5.58
N GLU A 133 -6.03 2.86 -5.89
CA GLU A 133 -7.29 3.31 -6.51
C GLU A 133 -7.06 3.63 -7.98
N MET A 134 -7.82 3.02 -8.87
CA MET A 134 -7.78 3.30 -10.31
C MET A 134 -8.94 4.19 -10.73
N ASP A 135 -8.65 5.27 -11.46
CA ASP A 135 -9.66 6.19 -11.99
C ASP A 135 -10.59 5.51 -13.00
N ASN A 136 -11.78 5.15 -12.52
CA ASN A 136 -12.75 4.42 -13.29
C ASN A 136 -14.15 4.81 -12.81
N ALA A 137 -15.07 4.99 -13.76
CA ALA A 137 -16.44 5.41 -13.49
C ALA A 137 -17.30 4.33 -12.80
N GLY A 138 -16.80 3.09 -12.72
CA GLY A 138 -17.49 1.96 -12.13
C GLY A 138 -18.59 1.42 -13.04
N PRO A 139 -19.67 0.86 -12.46
CA PRO A 139 -20.80 0.34 -13.24
C PRO A 139 -21.45 1.42 -14.11
N LEU A 140 -21.66 1.11 -15.38
CA LEU A 140 -22.33 1.98 -16.35
C LEU A 140 -23.65 1.38 -16.84
N LYS A 141 -24.61 2.24 -17.16
CA LYS A 141 -25.90 1.86 -17.76
C LYS A 141 -25.89 2.14 -19.26
N LYS A 142 -26.23 1.16 -20.11
CA LYS A 142 -26.38 1.40 -21.55
C LYS A 142 -27.58 2.33 -21.82
N VAL A 143 -27.36 3.38 -22.61
CA VAL A 143 -28.36 4.38 -23.04
C VAL A 143 -28.14 4.66 -24.52
N GLY A 144 -29.00 4.09 -25.37
CA GLY A 144 -28.80 4.12 -26.82
C GLY A 144 -27.51 3.40 -27.23
N ASP A 145 -26.65 4.12 -27.92
CA ASP A 145 -25.31 3.71 -28.39
C ASP A 145 -24.18 4.04 -27.40
N LYS A 146 -24.51 4.58 -26.21
CA LYS A 146 -23.55 5.02 -25.19
C LYS A 146 -23.77 4.34 -23.85
N TYR A 147 -22.87 4.61 -22.91
CA TYR A 147 -22.95 4.14 -21.54
C TYR A 147 -22.88 5.30 -20.55
N GLN A 148 -23.81 5.34 -19.60
CA GLN A 148 -23.94 6.41 -18.62
C GLN A 148 -23.44 5.99 -17.25
N ALA A 149 -22.55 6.78 -16.64
CA ALA A 149 -22.16 6.64 -15.24
C ALA A 149 -23.23 7.18 -14.30
N TRP A 150 -23.17 6.78 -13.03
CA TRP A 150 -24.13 7.23 -12.01
C TRP A 150 -24.15 8.76 -11.80
N PHE A 151 -23.06 9.44 -12.16
CA PHE A 151 -22.94 10.91 -12.13
C PHE A 151 -23.29 11.59 -13.47
N GLY A 152 -23.89 10.88 -14.41
CA GLY A 152 -24.51 11.42 -15.62
C GLY A 152 -23.62 11.48 -16.87
N THR A 153 -22.30 11.36 -16.74
CA THR A 153 -21.37 11.35 -17.88
C THR A 153 -21.65 10.17 -18.81
N LEU A 154 -21.63 10.43 -20.11
CA LEU A 154 -21.76 9.42 -21.17
C LEU A 154 -20.37 9.07 -21.72
N TYR A 155 -20.13 7.78 -21.88
CA TYR A 155 -18.95 7.19 -22.49
C TYR A 155 -19.33 6.52 -23.80
N ALA A 156 -18.45 6.63 -24.80
CA ALA A 156 -18.60 5.92 -26.07
C ALA A 156 -18.38 4.41 -25.88
N GLU A 157 -18.91 3.59 -26.80
CA GLU A 157 -18.82 2.13 -26.69
C GLU A 157 -17.37 1.61 -26.73
N ASP A 158 -16.47 2.29 -27.44
CA ASP A 158 -15.05 1.98 -27.51
C ASP A 158 -14.24 2.36 -26.26
N GLU A 159 -14.82 3.17 -25.37
CA GLU A 159 -14.25 3.49 -24.05
C GLU A 159 -14.66 2.48 -22.95
N VAL A 160 -15.58 1.55 -23.25
CA VAL A 160 -16.22 0.69 -22.26
C VAL A 160 -15.85 -0.77 -22.47
N VAL A 161 -15.31 -1.38 -21.41
CA VAL A 161 -15.07 -2.82 -21.38
C VAL A 161 -16.17 -3.50 -20.59
N LEU A 162 -16.92 -4.38 -21.25
CA LEU A 162 -17.90 -5.23 -20.59
C LEU A 162 -17.18 -6.40 -19.90
N ALA A 163 -17.07 -6.33 -18.58
CA ALA A 163 -16.53 -7.40 -17.75
C ALA A 163 -17.64 -8.08 -16.94
N LYS A 164 -17.56 -9.41 -16.80
CA LYS A 164 -18.40 -10.14 -15.85
C LYS A 164 -17.70 -10.11 -14.49
N HIS A 165 -18.33 -9.51 -13.48
CA HIS A 165 -17.90 -9.67 -12.10
C HIS A 165 -18.10 -11.14 -11.70
N LYS A 166 -17.05 -11.78 -11.21
CA LYS A 166 -17.09 -13.13 -10.64
C LYS A 166 -17.01 -13.07 -9.13
#